data_AF-K2C5R1-F1
#
_entry.id   AF-K2C5R1-F1
#
_cell.length_a   1.000
_cell.length_b   1.000
_cell.length_c   1.000
_cell.angle_alpha   90.00
_cell.angle_beta   90.00
_cell.angle_gamma   90.00
#
_symmetry.space_group_name_H-M   'P 1'
#
loop_
_entity.id
_entity.type
_entity.pdbx_description
1 polymer ?
#
loop_
_entity_poly.entity_id
_entity_poly.type
_entity_poly.pdbx_seq_one_letter_code
_entity_poly.pdbx_strand_id
1 'polypeptide(L)'
;MQTLYAELLSALSPQMRSSAPEFAIFNEHTPHYLDKICPAKTLSVSVTDHECRQKCAHCSGHYLKGMQMLSQLKTGTLRNYDAVLISGG
;
A
#
# COMPACT_ATOMS: atom_id res chain seq x y z
N MET A 1 -0.02 13.09 -19.70
CA MET A 1 0.93 13.42 -18.61
C MET A 1 1.21 14.91 -18.50
N GLN A 2 1.48 15.64 -19.58
CA GLN A 2 1.68 17.11 -19.52
C GLN A 2 0.48 17.85 -18.88
N THR A 3 -0.75 17.48 -19.24
CA THR A 3 -1.97 18.06 -18.64
C THR A 3 -2.04 17.83 -17.12
N LEU A 4 -1.80 16.60 -16.66
CA LEU A 4 -1.76 16.26 -15.23
C LEU A 4 -0.64 17.01 -14.49
N TYR A 5 0.53 17.15 -15.10
CA TYR A 5 1.63 17.94 -14.51
C TYR A 5 1.25 19.41 -14.34
N ALA A 6 0.64 20.03 -15.35
CA ALA A 6 0.17 21.41 -15.28
C ALA A 6 -0.92 21.59 -14.21
N GLU A 7 -1.86 20.65 -14.11
CA GLU A 7 -2.88 20.63 -13.06
C GLU A 7 -2.26 20.55 -11.67
N LEU A 8 -1.35 19.60 -11.43
CA LEU A 8 -0.65 19.44 -10.16
C LEU A 8 0.18 20.68 -9.80
N LEU A 9 0.89 21.27 -10.77
CA LEU A 9 1.67 22.48 -10.56
C LEU A 9 0.79 23.68 -10.21
N SER A 10 -0.40 23.78 -10.82
CA SER A 10 -1.37 24.83 -10.52
C SER A 10 -1.95 24.72 -9.11
N ALA A 11 -2.12 23.48 -8.61
CA ALA A 11 -2.60 23.18 -7.27
C ALA A 11 -1.57 23.50 -6.16
N LEU A 12 -0.28 23.63 -6.51
CA LEU A 12 0.75 24.06 -5.57
C LEU A 12 0.70 25.57 -5.31
N SER A 13 1.04 25.95 -4.08
CA SER A 13 1.21 27.35 -3.71
C SER A 13 2.35 28.00 -4.51
N PRO A 14 2.34 29.33 -4.71
CA PRO A 14 3.38 30.01 -5.50
C PRO A 14 4.80 29.72 -5.03
N GLN A 15 5.00 29.61 -3.71
CA GLN A 15 6.29 29.32 -3.10
C GLN A 15 6.79 27.90 -3.37
N MET A 16 5.87 26.94 -3.57
CA MET A 16 6.21 25.53 -3.79
C MET A 16 6.42 25.18 -5.26
N ARG A 17 5.93 26.01 -6.18
CA ARG A 17 6.10 25.79 -7.63
C ARG A 17 7.57 25.83 -8.06
N SER A 18 8.40 26.67 -7.43
CA SER A 18 9.85 26.74 -7.72
C SER A 18 10.61 25.49 -7.29
N SER A 19 10.02 24.68 -6.41
CA SER A 19 10.61 23.42 -5.94
C SER A 19 10.09 22.21 -6.73
N ALA A 20 9.15 22.42 -7.65
CA ALA A 20 8.64 21.35 -8.49
C ALA A 20 9.70 20.97 -9.55
N PRO A 21 9.97 19.67 -9.75
CA PRO A 21 10.88 19.23 -10.80
C PRO A 21 10.35 19.62 -12.19
N GLU A 22 11.25 19.91 -13.12
CA GLU A 22 10.91 20.16 -14.51
C GLU A 22 10.22 18.95 -15.14
N PHE A 23 9.23 19.19 -16.01
CA PHE A 23 8.47 18.11 -16.64
C PHE A 23 9.35 17.08 -17.36
N ALA A 24 10.45 17.52 -17.97
CA ALA A 24 11.38 16.67 -18.71
C ALA A 24 11.98 15.52 -17.87
N ILE A 25 12.16 15.74 -16.56
CA ILE A 25 12.71 14.75 -15.63
C ILE A 25 11.82 13.49 -15.56
N PHE A 26 10.51 13.64 -15.73
CA PHE A 26 9.56 12.52 -15.74
C PHE A 26 9.57 11.73 -17.04
N ASN A 27 10.17 12.27 -18.10
CA ASN A 27 10.24 11.66 -19.42
C ASN A 27 11.54 10.88 -19.65
N GLU A 28 12.61 11.19 -18.90
CA GLU A 28 13.95 10.62 -19.13
C GLU A 28 14.29 9.42 -18.22
N HIS A 29 13.62 9.26 -17.07
CA HIS A 29 14.01 8.24 -16.07
C HIS A 29 12.87 7.39 -15.48
N THR A 30 11.64 7.58 -15.95
CA THR A 30 10.50 6.83 -15.40
C THR A 30 10.09 5.78 -16.43
N PRO A 31 10.23 4.47 -16.18
CA PRO A 31 9.43 3.52 -16.94
C PRO A 31 7.98 3.97 -16.77
N HIS A 32 7.28 4.23 -17.88
CA HIS A 32 5.89 4.71 -17.90
C HIS A 32 4.88 3.65 -17.40
N TYR A 33 5.34 2.74 -16.55
CA TYR A 33 4.65 1.56 -16.10
C TYR A 33 4.90 1.37 -14.61
N LEU A 34 3.91 1.75 -13.82
CA LEU A 34 3.76 1.28 -12.44
C LEU A 34 2.97 -0.01 -12.50
N ASP A 35 3.65 -1.15 -12.36
CA ASP A 35 2.95 -2.41 -12.26
C ASP A 35 2.31 -2.52 -10.87
N LYS A 36 0.98 -2.63 -10.84
CA LYS A 36 0.27 -2.91 -9.61
C LYS A 36 0.32 -4.41 -9.38
N ILE A 37 1.38 -4.87 -8.74
CA ILE A 37 1.47 -6.26 -8.32
C ILE A 37 0.51 -6.46 -7.15
N CYS A 38 -0.61 -7.11 -7.43
CA CYS A 38 -1.47 -7.70 -6.42
C CYS A 38 -1.00 -9.15 -6.21
N PRO A 39 -0.37 -9.49 -5.07
CA PRO A 39 0.00 -10.87 -4.80
C PRO A 39 -1.23 -11.77 -4.90
N ALA A 40 -1.29 -12.59 -5.95
CA ALA A 40 -2.31 -13.60 -6.08
C ALA A 40 -1.94 -14.79 -5.19
N LYS A 41 -2.93 -15.39 -4.52
CA LYS A 41 -2.74 -16.58 -3.66
C LYS A 41 -1.75 -16.40 -2.49
N THR A 42 -1.60 -15.18 -1.97
CA THR A 42 -0.98 -14.95 -0.66
C THR A 42 -2.07 -14.82 0.40
N LEU A 43 -2.06 -15.68 1.42
CA LEU A 43 -2.95 -15.54 2.57
C LEU A 43 -2.32 -14.58 3.59
N SER A 44 -3.04 -13.51 3.94
CA SER A 44 -2.64 -12.61 5.03
C SER A 44 -3.22 -13.10 6.36
N VAL A 45 -2.37 -13.43 7.32
CA VAL A 45 -2.75 -13.93 8.65
C VAL A 45 -2.27 -12.97 9.74
N SER A 46 -3.17 -12.59 10.64
CA SER A 46 -2.83 -11.81 11.83
C SER A 46 -2.66 -12.74 13.04
N VAL A 47 -1.53 -12.63 13.73
CA VAL A 47 -1.25 -13.40 14.96
C VAL A 47 -1.89 -12.79 16.20
N THR A 48 -2.37 -11.55 16.11
CA THR A 48 -3.13 -10.85 17.16
C THR A 48 -4.62 -10.74 16.80
N ASP A 49 -5.07 -11.55 15.82
CA ASP A 49 -6.41 -11.47 15.25
C ASP A 49 -6.74 -10.03 14.80
N HIS A 50 -7.76 -9.38 15.35
CA HIS A 50 -8.12 -8.00 15.00
C HIS A 50 -7.66 -6.97 16.06
N GLU A 51 -6.93 -7.41 17.07
CA GLU A 51 -6.47 -6.56 18.17
C GLU A 51 -5.16 -5.87 17.81
N CYS A 52 -5.11 -4.56 18.04
CA CYS A 52 -3.90 -3.76 18.00
C CYS A 52 -3.84 -2.85 19.22
N ARG A 53 -2.87 -3.08 20.10
CA ARG A 53 -2.77 -2.36 21.38
C ARG A 53 -2.23 -0.95 21.20
N GLN A 54 -1.35 -0.76 20.23
CA GLN A 54 -0.64 0.50 20.05
C GLN A 54 -1.52 1.60 19.44
N LYS A 55 -2.56 1.24 18.66
CA LYS A 55 -3.52 2.16 18.04
C LYS A 55 -2.86 3.39 17.38
N CYS A 56 -1.81 3.16 16.60
CA CYS A 56 -1.06 4.21 15.93
C CYS A 56 -1.98 5.11 15.09
N ALA A 57 -1.77 6.43 15.11
CA ALA A 57 -2.65 7.40 14.44
C ALA A 57 -2.89 7.12 12.94
N HIS A 58 -1.92 6.50 12.26
CA HIS A 58 -2.00 6.19 10.83
C HIS A 58 -2.89 4.98 10.52
N CYS A 59 -2.75 3.88 11.27
CA CYS A 59 -3.44 2.63 10.97
C CYS A 59 -4.56 2.28 11.96
N SER A 60 -4.39 2.58 13.25
CA SER A 60 -5.32 2.22 14.34
C SER A 60 -5.90 0.80 14.24
N GLY A 61 -5.07 -0.18 13.83
CA GLY A 61 -5.48 -1.57 13.65
C GLY A 61 -6.33 -1.86 12.39
N HIS A 62 -6.56 -0.88 11.50
CA HIS A 62 -7.36 -1.08 10.29
C HIS A 62 -6.81 -2.17 9.37
N TYR A 63 -5.49 -2.33 9.28
CA TYR A 63 -4.91 -3.37 8.43
C TYR A 63 -5.23 -4.79 8.91
N LEU A 64 -5.43 -4.99 10.22
CA LEU A 64 -5.74 -6.30 10.78
C LEU A 64 -7.16 -6.76 10.44
N LYS A 65 -8.09 -5.83 10.15
CA LYS A 65 -9.50 -6.14 9.84
C LYS A 65 -9.66 -6.96 8.56
N GLY A 66 -8.72 -6.84 7.62
CA GLY A 66 -8.72 -7.59 6.37
C GLY A 66 -7.91 -8.89 6.41
N MET A 67 -7.28 -9.20 7.55
CA MET A 67 -6.44 -10.40 7.69
C MET A 67 -7.23 -11.56 8.26
N GLN A 68 -6.87 -12.78 7.89
CA GLN A 68 -7.37 -14.00 8.50
C GLN A 68 -6.91 -14.07 9.96
N MET A 69 -7.86 -14.26 10.88
CA MET A 69 -7.58 -14.49 12.29
C MET A 69 -6.87 -15.83 12.47
N LEU A 70 -5.77 -15.83 13.24
CA LEU A 70 -5.04 -17.04 13.58
C LEU A 70 -5.91 -18.00 14.40
N SER A 71 -6.71 -17.47 15.33
CA SER A 71 -7.62 -18.27 16.15
C SER A 71 -8.68 -19.05 15.36
N GLN A 72 -8.96 -18.62 14.13
CA GLN A 72 -9.96 -19.24 13.24
C GLN A 72 -9.31 -19.97 12.05
N LEU A 73 -7.98 -19.96 11.96
CA LEU A 73 -7.26 -20.55 10.85
C LEU A 73 -7.31 -22.09 10.91
N LYS A 74 -7.86 -22.71 9.87
CA LYS A 74 -7.84 -24.17 9.71
C LYS A 74 -6.56 -24.59 8.99
N THR A 75 -5.87 -25.62 9.50
CA THR A 75 -4.62 -26.15 8.91
C THR A 75 -4.76 -26.56 7.45
N GLY A 76 -5.93 -27.05 7.03
CA GLY A 76 -6.21 -27.39 5.62
C GLY A 76 -6.23 -26.18 4.67
N THR A 77 -6.54 -24.99 5.17
CA THR A 77 -6.66 -23.76 4.37
C THR A 77 -5.33 -23.33 3.74
N LEU A 78 -4.21 -23.58 4.42
CA LEU A 78 -2.88 -23.18 3.97
C LEU A 78 -2.46 -23.83 2.66
N ARG A 79 -3.02 -24.99 2.31
CA ARG A 79 -2.71 -25.71 1.06
C ARG A 79 -3.24 -25.01 -0.20
N ASN A 80 -4.12 -24.02 -0.05
CA ASN A 80 -4.73 -23.29 -1.17
C ASN A 80 -3.93 -22.04 -1.59
N TYR A 81 -2.82 -21.76 -0.90
CA TYR A 81 -2.06 -20.53 -1.07
C TYR A 81 -0.59 -20.86 -1.34
N ASP A 82 0.05 -20.02 -2.16
CA ASP A 82 1.46 -20.18 -2.54
C ASP A 82 2.39 -19.48 -1.53
N ALA A 83 1.85 -18.50 -0.78
CA ALA A 83 2.57 -17.77 0.24
C ALA A 83 1.66 -17.35 1.41
N VAL A 84 2.28 -17.03 2.54
CA VAL A 84 1.60 -16.51 3.73
C VAL A 84 2.30 -15.24 4.21
N LEU A 85 1.54 -14.16 4.37
CA LEU A 85 1.98 -12.94 5.06
C LEU A 85 1.57 -13.03 6.53
N ILE A 86 2.53 -13.02 7.45
CA ILE A 86 2.28 -13.06 8.89
C ILE A 86 2.53 -11.66 9.46
N SER A 87 1.55 -11.10 10.18
CA SER A 87 1.66 -9.78 10.83
C SER A 87 0.85 -9.74 12.15
N GLY A 88 0.76 -8.57 12.79
CA GLY A 88 -0.02 -8.32 14.00
C GLY A 88 -0.03 -6.84 14.39
N GLY A 89 -0.43 -6.51 15.63
CA GLY A 89 -0.42 -5.16 16.17
C GLY A 89 -0.67 -5.04 17.67
#